data_AF-A0A202DEK0-F1
#
_entry.id   AF-A0A202DEK0-F1
#
_cell.length_a   1.000
_cell.length_b   1.000
_cell.length_c   1.000
_cell.angle_alpha   90.00
_cell.angle_beta   90.00
_cell.angle_gamma   90.00
#
_symmetry.space_group_name_H-M   'P 1'
#
loop_
_entity.id
_entity.type
_entity.pdbx_description
1 polymer ?
#
loop_
_entity_poly.entity_id
_entity_poly.type
_entity_poly.pdbx_seq_one_letter_code
_entity_poly.pdbx_strand_id
1 'polypeptide(L)'
;MGTGFSIDTPLRVARYGISSVISLVDDVLIEQIRKVYCKKEGEPYEEIKCSDDDARARRIKEYLNLVDRIVKRQVKQLQASPFEENSEISKYYEMLPDGELKNKYTAMLVLPEGEDKTSKQDELRELAVPGSIDVNIMTKLDKPNFSNGHTLPDEFNDALSALRGYGESNLKSAIVFSAGLNKQLYNYMTKFKDFFADTNNNLKKKIVLKVSDYRSALIQG
;
A
#
# COMPACT_ATOMS: atom_id res chain seq x y z
N MET A 1 -10.69 -13.16 3.84
CA MET A 1 -10.58 -12.30 2.63
C MET A 1 -9.60 -13.00 1.70
N GLY A 2 -10.01 -13.33 0.47
CA GLY A 2 -9.15 -14.10 -0.45
C GLY A 2 -7.99 -13.26 -0.97
N THR A 3 -6.79 -13.84 -1.05
CA THR A 3 -5.55 -13.19 -1.52
C THR A 3 -5.70 -12.56 -2.91
N GLY A 4 -6.41 -13.24 -3.81
CA GLY A 4 -6.65 -12.74 -5.18
C GLY A 4 -7.59 -11.53 -5.28
N PHE A 5 -8.45 -11.27 -4.29
CA PHE A 5 -9.39 -10.15 -4.36
C PHE A 5 -8.78 -8.82 -3.93
N SER A 6 -7.84 -8.84 -2.99
CA SER A 6 -7.27 -7.60 -2.44
C SER A 6 -5.95 -7.18 -3.10
N ILE A 7 -5.32 -8.07 -3.87
CA ILE A 7 -3.98 -7.87 -4.41
C ILE A 7 -3.85 -6.64 -5.30
N ASP A 8 -4.82 -6.38 -6.17
CA ASP A 8 -4.82 -5.25 -7.11
C ASP A 8 -5.88 -4.19 -6.75
N THR A 9 -6.58 -4.34 -5.62
CA THR A 9 -7.57 -3.36 -5.15
C THR A 9 -7.01 -1.93 -5.12
N PRO A 10 -5.78 -1.68 -4.61
CA PRO A 10 -5.25 -0.30 -4.60
C PRO A 10 -5.16 0.33 -6.00
N LEU A 11 -4.89 -0.46 -7.04
CA LEU A 11 -4.81 0.02 -8.42
C LEU A 11 -6.17 0.45 -9.00
N ARG A 12 -7.26 0.09 -8.33
CA ARG A 12 -8.64 0.42 -8.74
C ARG A 12 -9.21 1.58 -7.93
N VAL A 13 -8.92 1.64 -6.64
CA VAL A 13 -9.61 2.55 -5.71
C VAL A 13 -8.72 3.57 -5.02
N ALA A 14 -7.39 3.39 -4.98
CA ALA A 14 -6.53 4.29 -4.22
C ALA A 14 -6.57 5.72 -4.77
N ARG A 15 -6.71 5.91 -6.10
CA ARG A 15 -6.88 7.25 -6.68
C ARG A 15 -8.09 8.00 -6.11
N TYR A 16 -9.12 7.30 -5.65
CA TYR A 16 -10.32 7.89 -5.05
C TYR A 16 -10.21 8.10 -3.53
N GLY A 17 -9.00 8.10 -2.97
CA GLY A 17 -8.80 8.29 -1.52
C GLY A 17 -9.14 7.05 -0.67
N ILE A 18 -9.51 5.92 -1.28
CA ILE A 18 -9.94 4.72 -0.56
C ILE A 18 -8.74 3.85 -0.21
N SER A 19 -8.49 3.69 1.10
CA SER A 19 -7.45 2.79 1.63
C SER A 19 -7.78 1.32 1.40
N SER A 20 -6.76 0.51 1.15
CA SER A 20 -6.92 -0.94 0.95
C SER A 20 -5.68 -1.71 1.44
N VAL A 21 -5.84 -3.03 1.62
CA VAL A 21 -4.81 -3.89 2.23
C VAL A 21 -4.43 -5.04 1.29
N ILE A 22 -3.17 -5.10 0.86
CA ILE A 22 -2.60 -6.21 0.09
C ILE A 22 -2.16 -7.33 1.04
N SER A 23 -2.58 -8.57 0.78
CA SER A 23 -2.05 -9.72 1.52
C SER A 23 -0.69 -10.15 0.95
N LEU A 24 0.33 -10.26 1.81
CA LEU A 24 1.69 -10.67 1.41
C LEU A 24 1.95 -12.18 1.53
N VAL A 25 0.90 -12.97 1.75
CA VAL A 25 1.02 -14.42 2.04
C VAL A 25 1.52 -15.22 0.84
N ASP A 26 1.09 -14.86 -0.37
CA ASP A 26 1.35 -15.61 -1.60
C ASP A 26 2.18 -14.77 -2.57
N ASP A 27 3.50 -14.97 -2.56
CA ASP A 27 4.43 -14.23 -3.40
C ASP A 27 4.41 -14.71 -4.87
N VAL A 28 3.99 -15.95 -5.12
CA VAL A 28 3.83 -16.48 -6.48
C VAL A 28 2.69 -15.76 -7.19
N LEU A 29 1.55 -15.60 -6.50
CA LEU A 29 0.44 -14.80 -6.99
C LEU A 29 0.86 -13.33 -7.19
N ILE A 30 1.64 -12.77 -6.27
CA ILE A 30 2.20 -11.41 -6.41
C ILE A 30 3.01 -11.27 -7.69
N GLU A 31 3.88 -12.23 -7.99
CA GLU A 31 4.69 -12.21 -9.21
C GLU A 31 3.84 -12.33 -10.49
N GLN A 32 2.82 -13.19 -10.47
CA GLN A 32 1.88 -13.33 -11.59
C GLN A 32 1.14 -12.02 -11.87
N ILE A 33 0.67 -11.34 -10.82
CA ILE A 33 -0.02 -10.05 -10.95
C ILE A 33 0.95 -8.95 -11.37
N ARG A 34 2.19 -8.94 -10.84
CA ARG A 34 3.25 -8.01 -11.26
C ARG A 34 3.50 -8.12 -12.76
N LYS A 35 3.60 -9.34 -13.31
CA LYS A 35 3.75 -9.58 -14.74
C LYS A 35 2.62 -8.96 -15.57
N VAL A 36 1.36 -9.15 -15.13
CA VAL A 36 0.18 -8.62 -15.81
C VAL A 36 0.21 -7.09 -15.84
N TYR A 37 0.48 -6.45 -14.70
CA TYR A 37 0.49 -4.99 -14.61
C TYR A 37 1.73 -4.36 -15.26
N CYS A 38 2.91 -4.97 -15.19
CA CYS A 38 4.06 -4.49 -15.95
C CYS A 38 3.75 -4.45 -17.45
N LYS A 39 3.18 -5.53 -18.00
CA LYS A 39 2.77 -5.58 -19.40
C LYS A 39 1.70 -4.54 -19.74
N LYS A 40 0.68 -4.38 -18.88
CA LYS A 40 -0.41 -3.44 -19.08
C LYS A 40 0.08 -1.98 -19.08
N GLU A 41 1.02 -1.66 -18.21
CA GLU A 41 1.49 -0.29 -17.99
C GLU A 41 2.75 0.07 -18.77
N GLY A 42 3.29 -0.88 -19.55
CA GLY A 42 4.51 -0.68 -20.35
C GLY A 42 5.79 -0.60 -19.51
N GLU A 43 5.79 -1.18 -18.31
CA GLU A 43 6.94 -1.18 -17.40
C GLU A 43 7.89 -2.35 -17.71
N PRO A 44 9.21 -2.18 -17.50
CA PRO A 44 10.16 -3.27 -17.59
C PRO A 44 9.77 -4.44 -16.69
N TYR A 45 9.92 -5.66 -17.20
CA TYR A 45 9.63 -6.88 -16.47
C TYR A 45 10.73 -7.91 -16.67
N GLU A 46 11.39 -8.24 -15.58
CA GLU A 46 12.24 -9.43 -15.46
C GLU A 46 11.61 -10.34 -14.41
N GLU A 47 11.41 -11.61 -14.77
CA GLU A 47 10.79 -12.60 -13.89
C GLU A 47 11.74 -12.95 -12.74
N ILE A 48 11.22 -12.91 -11.51
CA ILE A 48 11.94 -13.38 -10.32
C ILE A 48 11.53 -14.83 -10.10
N LYS A 49 12.45 -15.77 -10.35
CA LYS A 49 12.19 -17.21 -10.29
C LYS A 49 12.30 -17.72 -8.86
N CYS A 50 11.69 -18.87 -8.58
CA CYS A 50 11.77 -19.49 -7.25
C CYS A 50 13.20 -19.94 -6.89
N SER A 51 14.05 -20.15 -7.89
CA SER A 51 15.47 -20.46 -7.73
C SER A 51 16.33 -19.25 -7.40
N ASP A 52 15.81 -18.04 -7.54
CA ASP A 52 16.57 -16.83 -7.31
C ASP A 52 16.74 -16.60 -5.80
N ASP A 53 17.91 -16.07 -5.44
CA ASP A 53 18.17 -15.67 -4.06
C ASP A 53 17.12 -14.66 -3.61
N ASP A 54 16.53 -14.97 -2.46
CA ASP A 54 15.52 -14.16 -1.78
C ASP A 54 14.30 -13.80 -2.66
N ALA A 55 13.86 -14.75 -3.49
CA ALA A 55 12.79 -14.57 -4.45
C ALA A 55 11.52 -13.94 -3.84
N ARG A 56 11.06 -14.41 -2.68
CA ARG A 56 9.84 -13.92 -2.04
C ARG A 56 9.95 -12.43 -1.66
N ALA A 57 11.00 -12.02 -0.97
CA ALA A 57 11.15 -10.63 -0.56
C ALA A 57 11.29 -9.71 -1.78
N ARG A 58 12.04 -10.15 -2.80
CA ARG A 58 12.21 -9.41 -4.06
C ARG A 58 10.88 -9.24 -4.81
N ARG A 59 10.08 -10.30 -4.97
CA ARG A 59 8.76 -10.23 -5.62
C ARG A 59 7.84 -9.24 -4.92
N ILE A 60 7.78 -9.31 -3.59
CA ILE A 60 6.97 -8.40 -2.77
C ILE A 60 7.45 -6.95 -2.94
N LYS A 61 8.75 -6.70 -2.80
CA LYS A 61 9.33 -5.36 -2.96
C LYS A 61 9.03 -4.76 -4.33
N GLU A 62 9.31 -5.50 -5.40
CA GLU A 62 9.12 -5.03 -6.78
C GLU A 62 7.65 -4.79 -7.08
N TYR A 63 6.75 -5.65 -6.60
CA TYR A 63 5.32 -5.45 -6.76
C TYR A 63 4.81 -4.21 -6.01
N LEU A 64 5.16 -4.04 -4.74
CA LEU A 64 4.73 -2.87 -3.96
C LEU A 64 5.26 -1.56 -4.58
N ASN A 65 6.49 -1.57 -5.10
CA ASN A 65 7.06 -0.45 -5.82
C ASN A 65 6.32 -0.16 -7.14
N LEU A 66 5.91 -1.20 -7.87
CA LEU A 66 5.09 -1.05 -9.07
C LEU A 66 3.73 -0.42 -8.73
N VAL A 67 3.05 -0.93 -7.70
CA VAL A 67 1.74 -0.40 -7.28
C VAL A 67 1.84 1.07 -6.88
N ASP A 68 2.86 1.44 -6.09
CA ASP A 68 3.12 2.83 -5.70
C ASP A 68 3.31 3.74 -6.92
N ARG A 69 4.10 3.33 -7.92
CA ARG A 69 4.29 4.10 -9.17
C ARG A 69 2.98 4.28 -9.94
N ILE A 70 2.21 3.21 -10.11
CA ILE A 70 0.94 3.26 -10.86
C ILE A 70 -0.05 4.19 -10.16
N VAL A 71 -0.25 4.04 -8.84
CA VAL A 71 -1.18 4.88 -8.07
C VAL A 71 -0.76 6.34 -8.12
N LYS A 72 0.54 6.66 -7.96
CA LYS A 72 1.02 8.05 -8.10
C LYS A 72 0.70 8.66 -9.46
N ARG A 73 0.85 7.89 -10.54
CA ARG A 73 0.49 8.35 -11.88
C ARG A 73 -1.03 8.54 -12.04
N GLN A 74 -1.84 7.62 -11.51
CA GLN A 74 -3.30 7.74 -11.52
C GLN A 74 -3.78 8.98 -10.76
N VAL A 75 -3.18 9.29 -9.60
CA VAL A 75 -3.50 10.49 -8.82
C VAL A 75 -3.11 11.75 -9.60
N LYS A 76 -1.94 11.79 -10.25
CA LYS A 76 -1.57 12.94 -11.09
C LYS A 76 -2.56 13.14 -12.24
N GLN A 77 -3.04 12.07 -12.87
CA GLN A 77 -4.06 12.14 -13.91
C GLN A 77 -5.40 12.65 -13.36
N LEU A 78 -5.82 12.16 -12.19
CA LEU A 78 -6.99 12.65 -11.47
C LEU A 78 -6.88 14.16 -11.19
N GLN A 79 -5.76 14.58 -10.59
CA GLN A 79 -5.46 15.97 -10.26
C GLN A 79 -5.36 16.88 -11.49
N ALA A 80 -5.16 16.34 -12.70
CA ALA A 80 -5.15 17.10 -13.95
C ALA A 80 -6.51 17.13 -14.66
N SER A 81 -7.51 16.37 -14.20
CA SER A 81 -8.81 16.27 -14.88
C SER A 81 -9.67 17.52 -14.67
N PRO A 82 -10.51 17.92 -15.65
CA PRO A 82 -11.34 19.12 -15.52
C PRO A 82 -12.41 18.92 -14.45
N PHE A 83 -12.83 19.97 -13.76
CA PHE A 83 -13.95 19.92 -12.80
C PHE A 83 -15.29 20.00 -13.55
N GLU A 84 -15.57 18.97 -14.33
CA GLU A 84 -16.81 18.81 -15.11
C GLU A 84 -17.62 17.63 -14.57
N GLU A 85 -18.91 17.59 -14.90
CA GLU A 85 -19.76 16.45 -14.58
C GLU A 85 -19.17 15.17 -15.18
N ASN A 86 -19.16 14.07 -14.42
CA ASN A 86 -18.57 12.78 -14.80
C ASN A 86 -17.04 12.75 -14.99
N SER A 87 -16.32 13.84 -14.70
CA SER A 87 -14.86 13.80 -14.64
C SER A 87 -14.36 12.96 -13.47
N GLU A 88 -13.13 12.47 -13.56
CA GLU A 88 -12.54 11.66 -12.48
C GLU A 88 -12.41 12.47 -11.17
N ILE A 89 -12.02 13.75 -11.22
CA ILE A 89 -11.88 14.58 -10.02
C ILE A 89 -13.23 14.94 -9.40
N SER A 90 -14.26 15.23 -10.20
CA SER A 90 -15.61 15.42 -9.67
C SER A 90 -16.10 14.17 -8.95
N LYS A 91 -15.89 13.00 -9.56
CA LYS A 91 -16.20 11.70 -8.95
C LYS A 91 -15.47 11.47 -7.62
N TYR A 92 -14.18 11.85 -7.52
CA TYR A 92 -13.44 11.80 -6.26
C TYR A 92 -14.18 12.55 -5.15
N TYR A 93 -14.56 13.80 -5.42
CA TYR A 93 -15.18 14.67 -4.44
C TYR A 93 -16.63 14.28 -4.12
N GLU A 94 -17.37 13.78 -5.09
CA GLU A 94 -18.73 13.26 -4.91
C GLU A 94 -18.76 12.01 -4.02
N MET A 95 -17.72 11.17 -4.10
CA MET A 95 -17.58 9.96 -3.27
C MET A 95 -17.15 10.24 -1.83
N LEU A 96 -16.72 11.47 -1.50
CA LEU A 96 -16.30 11.80 -0.14
C LEU A 96 -17.49 11.75 0.85
N PRO A 97 -17.22 11.34 2.10
CA PRO A 97 -18.19 11.54 3.18
C PRO A 97 -18.40 13.04 3.42
N ASP A 98 -19.51 13.38 4.08
CA ASP A 98 -19.78 14.76 4.45
C ASP A 98 -18.70 15.28 5.41
N GLY A 99 -18.18 16.47 5.13
CA GLY A 99 -17.04 17.03 5.85
C GLY A 99 -16.43 18.23 5.14
N GLU A 100 -15.36 18.78 5.72
CA GLU A 100 -14.74 20.02 5.25
C GLU A 100 -14.33 19.97 3.77
N LEU A 101 -13.70 18.87 3.34
CA LEU A 101 -13.20 18.74 1.99
C LEU A 101 -14.33 18.71 0.95
N LYS A 102 -15.43 18.01 1.24
CA LYS A 102 -16.63 17.99 0.39
C LYS A 102 -17.32 19.36 0.38
N ASN A 103 -17.35 20.06 1.51
CA ASN A 103 -17.91 21.41 1.60
C ASN A 103 -17.11 22.43 0.76
N LYS A 104 -15.78 22.30 0.71
CA LYS A 104 -14.94 23.14 -0.17
C LYS A 104 -15.25 22.90 -1.64
N TYR A 105 -15.49 21.64 -2.03
CA TYR A 105 -15.90 21.30 -3.39
C TYR A 105 -17.27 21.87 -3.75
N THR A 106 -18.28 21.70 -2.90
CA THR A 106 -19.62 22.26 -3.18
C THR A 106 -19.62 23.79 -3.22
N ALA A 107 -18.80 24.44 -2.38
CA ALA A 107 -18.59 25.88 -2.45
C ALA A 107 -17.94 26.33 -3.77
N MET A 108 -16.98 25.56 -4.31
CA MET A 108 -16.38 25.83 -5.61
C MET A 108 -17.40 25.71 -6.76
N LEU A 109 -18.33 24.75 -6.69
CA LEU A 109 -19.32 24.54 -7.75
C LEU A 109 -20.28 25.72 -7.96
N VAL A 110 -20.61 26.47 -6.89
CA VAL A 110 -21.55 27.60 -6.97
C VAL A 110 -20.89 28.93 -7.37
N LEU A 111 -19.56 28.96 -7.49
CA LEU A 111 -18.84 30.15 -7.96
C LEU A 111 -19.05 30.37 -9.47
N PRO A 112 -19.18 31.62 -9.92
CA PRO A 112 -19.14 31.94 -11.34
C PRO A 112 -17.76 31.61 -11.93
N GLU A 113 -17.71 31.41 -13.25
CA GLU A 113 -16.43 31.26 -13.95
C GLU A 113 -15.56 32.51 -13.77
N GLY A 114 -14.28 32.31 -13.47
CA GLY A 114 -13.34 33.39 -13.19
C GLY A 114 -12.18 32.94 -12.29
N GLU A 115 -11.29 33.88 -11.97
CA GLU A 115 -10.07 33.64 -11.20
C GLU A 115 -10.33 32.97 -9.84
N ASP A 116 -11.39 33.37 -9.15
CA ASP A 116 -11.76 32.80 -7.84
C ASP A 116 -12.09 31.30 -7.93
N LYS A 117 -12.83 30.89 -8.96
CA LYS A 117 -13.17 29.48 -9.18
C LYS A 117 -11.94 28.67 -9.55
N THR A 118 -11.09 29.20 -10.44
CA THR A 118 -9.81 28.58 -10.81
C THR A 118 -8.91 28.39 -9.58
N SER A 119 -8.76 29.41 -8.74
CA SER A 119 -7.96 29.32 -7.51
C SER A 119 -8.48 28.24 -6.56
N LYS A 120 -9.82 28.11 -6.42
CA LYS A 120 -10.43 27.05 -5.61
C LYS A 120 -10.24 25.66 -6.21
N GLN A 121 -10.30 25.53 -7.54
CA GLN A 121 -10.00 24.29 -8.22
C GLN A 121 -8.55 23.86 -7.99
N ASP A 122 -7.59 24.79 -8.08
CA ASP A 122 -6.18 24.51 -7.83
C ASP A 122 -5.93 24.08 -6.38
N GLU A 123 -6.56 24.74 -5.40
CA GLU A 123 -6.53 24.30 -3.99
C GLU A 123 -7.05 22.85 -3.85
N LEU A 124 -8.19 22.54 -4.48
CA LEU A 124 -8.80 21.22 -4.44
C LEU A 124 -7.95 20.15 -5.16
N ARG A 125 -7.19 20.49 -6.20
CA ARG A 125 -6.30 19.52 -6.87
C ARG A 125 -5.25 19.00 -5.90
N GLU A 126 -4.63 19.87 -5.12
CA GLU A 126 -3.61 19.49 -4.14
C GLU A 126 -4.17 18.66 -2.97
N LEU A 127 -5.45 18.85 -2.65
CA LEU A 127 -6.12 18.10 -1.58
C LEU A 127 -6.61 16.70 -2.00
N ALA A 128 -6.66 16.42 -3.31
CA ALA A 128 -7.03 15.10 -3.84
C ALA A 128 -5.88 14.10 -3.68
N VAL A 129 -5.81 13.45 -2.52
CA VAL A 129 -4.74 12.51 -2.16
C VAL A 129 -5.18 11.04 -2.29
N PRO A 130 -4.24 10.11 -2.57
CA PRO A 130 -4.57 8.70 -2.66
C PRO A 130 -4.89 8.08 -1.29
N GLY A 131 -5.69 7.01 -1.32
CA GLY A 131 -5.84 6.10 -0.19
C GLY A 131 -4.55 5.32 0.09
N SER A 132 -4.39 4.88 1.34
CA SER A 132 -3.21 4.08 1.73
C SER A 132 -3.20 2.71 1.07
N ILE A 133 -2.00 2.28 0.69
CA ILE A 133 -1.71 0.93 0.18
C ILE A 133 -1.10 0.15 1.35
N ASP A 134 -1.95 -0.28 2.28
CA ASP A 134 -1.49 -1.04 3.44
C ASP A 134 -1.21 -2.49 3.06
N VAL A 135 -0.46 -3.21 3.88
CA VAL A 135 -0.12 -4.61 3.64
C VAL A 135 -0.48 -5.46 4.85
N ASN A 136 -0.68 -6.76 4.66
CA ASN A 136 -0.96 -7.70 5.74
C ASN A 136 -0.03 -8.90 5.71
N ILE A 137 0.49 -9.26 6.88
CA ILE A 137 1.18 -10.52 7.15
C ILE A 137 0.39 -11.32 8.17
N MET A 138 0.15 -12.60 7.87
CA MET A 138 -0.44 -13.56 8.83
C MET A 138 0.69 -14.23 9.61
N THR A 139 0.80 -13.94 10.89
CA THR A 139 1.96 -14.36 11.71
C THR A 139 2.00 -15.85 11.99
N LYS A 140 0.85 -16.54 11.94
CA LYS A 140 0.71 -17.99 12.16
C LYS A 140 1.13 -18.86 10.98
N LEU A 141 1.32 -18.28 9.80
CA LEU A 141 1.68 -19.02 8.58
C LEU A 141 3.18 -18.95 8.27
N ASP A 142 3.99 -18.53 9.25
CA ASP A 142 5.43 -18.44 9.10
C ASP A 142 6.03 -19.85 8.99
N LYS A 143 6.66 -20.15 7.84
CA LYS A 143 7.20 -21.47 7.52
C LYS A 143 8.70 -21.37 7.25
N PRO A 144 9.49 -22.36 7.69
CA PRO A 144 10.90 -22.44 7.34
C PRO A 144 11.06 -22.74 5.85
N ASN A 145 12.02 -22.05 5.23
CA ASN A 145 12.40 -22.29 3.84
C ASN A 145 13.69 -23.12 3.76
N PHE A 146 13.86 -23.81 2.64
CA PHE A 146 14.97 -24.74 2.42
C PHE A 146 15.71 -24.39 1.14
N SER A 147 17.03 -24.52 1.17
CA SER A 147 17.88 -24.45 -0.02
C SER A 147 18.81 -25.66 -0.04
N ASN A 148 18.85 -26.37 -1.18
CA ASN A 148 19.66 -27.58 -1.35
C ASN A 148 19.47 -28.64 -0.26
N GLY A 149 18.24 -28.77 0.28
CA GLY A 149 17.92 -29.72 1.35
C GLY A 149 18.26 -29.26 2.78
N HIS A 150 18.83 -28.06 2.95
CA HIS A 150 19.14 -27.47 4.24
C HIS A 150 18.15 -26.36 4.60
N THR A 151 17.73 -26.32 5.87
CA THR A 151 16.91 -25.21 6.39
C THR A 151 17.71 -23.91 6.36
N LEU A 152 17.11 -22.87 5.79
CA LEU A 152 17.68 -21.53 5.76
C LEU A 152 17.56 -20.87 7.14
N PRO A 153 18.36 -19.81 7.42
CA PRO A 153 18.16 -18.99 8.61
C PRO A 153 16.74 -18.44 8.71
N ASP A 154 16.24 -18.22 9.93
CA ASP A 154 14.86 -17.78 10.20
C ASP A 154 14.45 -16.54 9.39
N GLU A 155 15.38 -15.63 9.08
CA GLU A 155 15.08 -14.44 8.28
C GLU A 155 14.57 -14.75 6.86
N PHE A 156 14.80 -15.96 6.36
CA PHE A 156 14.24 -16.45 5.10
C PHE A 156 12.89 -17.13 5.25
N ASN A 157 12.31 -17.21 6.46
CA ASN A 157 10.95 -17.71 6.65
C ASN A 157 9.94 -16.81 5.94
N ASP A 158 8.76 -17.35 5.64
CA ASP A 158 7.73 -16.69 4.83
C ASP A 158 7.36 -15.29 5.34
N ALA A 159 7.08 -15.16 6.64
CA ALA A 159 6.65 -13.90 7.24
C ALA A 159 7.80 -12.89 7.32
N LEU A 160 9.02 -13.35 7.64
CA LEU A 160 10.21 -12.50 7.72
C LEU A 160 10.66 -12.01 6.34
N SER A 161 10.54 -12.85 5.31
CA SER A 161 10.78 -12.47 3.92
C SER A 161 9.74 -11.47 3.41
N ALA A 162 8.47 -11.66 3.76
CA ALA A 162 7.43 -10.69 3.44
C ALA A 162 7.64 -9.34 4.15
N LEU A 163 8.06 -9.37 5.42
CA LEU A 163 8.42 -8.17 6.16
C LEU A 163 9.63 -7.47 5.53
N ARG A 164 10.66 -8.21 5.10
CA ARG A 164 11.81 -7.65 4.38
C ARG A 164 11.39 -6.98 3.09
N GLY A 165 10.61 -7.67 2.24
CA GLY A 165 10.11 -7.11 0.99
C GLY A 165 9.31 -5.81 1.20
N TYR A 166 8.47 -5.78 2.24
CA TYR A 166 7.75 -4.55 2.64
C TYR A 166 8.68 -3.46 3.18
N GLY A 167 9.59 -3.81 4.09
CA GLY A 167 10.52 -2.89 4.74
C GLY A 167 11.46 -2.21 3.75
N GLU A 168 11.87 -2.92 2.68
CA GLU A 168 12.72 -2.39 1.62
C GLU A 168 11.96 -1.70 0.46
N SER A 169 10.62 -1.76 0.46
CA SER A 169 9.82 -1.08 -0.56
C SER A 169 9.73 0.43 -0.31
N ASN A 170 9.48 1.19 -1.37
CA ASN A 170 9.30 2.65 -1.33
C ASN A 170 7.97 3.10 -0.70
N LEU A 171 7.09 2.14 -0.38
CA LEU A 171 5.73 2.42 0.04
C LEU A 171 5.68 3.13 1.40
N LYS A 172 4.87 4.19 1.52
CA LYS A 172 4.59 4.86 2.79
C LYS A 172 3.20 4.44 3.25
N SER A 173 3.12 3.46 4.15
CA SER A 173 1.86 2.83 4.54
C SER A 173 1.97 2.10 5.88
N ALA A 174 0.95 1.34 6.24
CA ALA A 174 0.96 0.46 7.40
C ALA A 174 1.12 -1.01 7.01
N ILE A 175 1.77 -1.77 7.90
CA ILE A 175 1.71 -3.23 7.93
C ILE A 175 0.75 -3.68 9.02
N VAL A 176 -0.20 -4.53 8.64
CA VAL A 176 -1.17 -5.16 9.53
C VAL A 176 -0.64 -6.52 9.93
N PHE A 177 -0.42 -6.73 11.22
CA PHE A 177 -0.18 -8.06 11.78
C PHE A 177 -1.49 -8.67 12.19
N SER A 178 -1.78 -9.83 11.60
CA SER A 178 -2.97 -10.61 11.88
C SER A 178 -2.63 -12.00 12.39
N ALA A 179 -3.62 -12.60 13.06
CA ALA A 179 -3.60 -13.98 13.54
C ALA A 179 -2.64 -14.28 14.71
N GLY A 180 -2.13 -13.29 15.46
CA GLY A 180 -1.45 -13.49 16.74
C GLY A 180 -0.04 -12.87 16.80
N LEU A 181 0.67 -13.14 17.89
CA LEU A 181 2.00 -12.58 18.16
C LEU A 181 3.11 -13.46 17.57
N ASN A 182 4.03 -12.87 16.80
CA ASN A 182 5.30 -13.48 16.42
C ASN A 182 6.46 -12.55 16.81
N LYS A 183 7.16 -12.90 17.91
CA LYS A 183 8.26 -12.09 18.46
C LYS A 183 9.42 -11.89 17.49
N GLN A 184 9.65 -12.84 16.59
CA GLN A 184 10.74 -12.75 15.61
C GLN A 184 10.47 -11.62 14.61
N LEU A 185 9.22 -11.41 14.17
CA LEU A 185 8.84 -10.27 13.33
C LEU A 185 9.17 -8.94 14.01
N TYR A 186 8.82 -8.79 15.30
CA TYR A 186 9.12 -7.56 16.04
C TYR A 186 10.62 -7.28 16.15
N ASN A 187 11.41 -8.30 16.48
CA ASN A 187 12.86 -8.14 16.53
C ASN A 187 13.44 -7.81 15.16
N TYR A 188 12.96 -8.46 14.10
CA TYR A 188 13.45 -8.25 12.74
C TYR A 188 13.08 -6.88 12.18
N MET A 189 11.92 -6.32 12.55
CA MET A 189 11.52 -4.95 12.19
C MET A 189 12.56 -3.90 12.60
N THR A 190 13.25 -4.10 13.72
CA THR A 190 14.27 -3.16 14.21
C THR A 190 15.46 -3.01 13.25
N LYS A 191 15.65 -3.94 12.30
CA LYS A 191 16.68 -3.85 11.26
C LYS A 191 16.34 -2.82 10.16
N PHE A 192 15.10 -2.34 10.09
CA PHE A 192 14.64 -1.44 9.03
C PHE A 192 14.41 -0.02 9.55
N LYS A 193 15.24 0.92 9.08
CA LYS A 193 15.18 2.33 9.48
C LYS A 193 13.81 3.00 9.25
N ASP A 194 13.06 2.56 8.25
CA ASP A 194 11.80 3.19 7.83
C ASP A 194 10.63 2.94 8.82
N PHE A 195 10.83 2.06 9.82
CA PHE A 195 9.90 1.86 10.95
C PHE A 195 10.15 2.81 12.12
N PHE A 196 11.24 3.57 12.10
CA PHE A 196 11.51 4.61 13.08
C PHE A 196 11.05 5.97 12.56
N ALA A 197 10.74 6.88 13.48
CA ALA A 197 10.37 8.24 13.12
C ALA A 197 11.57 8.98 12.52
N ASP A 198 11.33 9.77 11.48
CA ASP A 198 12.35 10.68 10.95
C ASP A 198 12.54 11.91 11.86
N THR A 199 13.44 12.82 11.47
CA THR A 199 13.74 14.05 12.22
C THR A 199 12.54 14.98 12.38
N ASN A 200 11.48 14.79 11.59
CA ASN A 200 10.24 15.56 11.64
C ASN A 200 9.10 14.79 12.31
N ASN A 201 9.43 13.72 13.06
CA ASN A 201 8.47 12.80 13.70
C ASN A 201 7.52 12.09 12.71
N ASN A 202 7.87 11.98 11.44
CA ASN A 202 7.05 11.24 10.47
C ASN A 202 7.44 9.77 10.46
N LEU A 203 6.43 8.91 10.52
CA LEU A 203 6.59 7.46 10.32
C LEU A 203 6.32 7.11 8.86
N LYS A 204 7.31 6.52 8.19
CA LYS A 204 7.15 6.01 6.82
C LYS A 204 6.41 4.67 6.80
N LYS A 205 6.79 3.75 7.69
CA LYS A 205 6.16 2.43 7.86
C LYS A 205 5.48 2.40 9.23
N LYS A 206 4.17 2.21 9.25
CA LYS A 206 3.37 2.13 10.47
C LYS A 206 3.03 0.68 10.79
N ILE A 207 2.78 0.38 12.05
CA ILE A 207 2.36 -0.95 12.50
C ILE A 207 0.91 -0.87 12.95
N VAL A 208 0.08 -1.79 12.46
CA VAL A 208 -1.32 -1.96 12.87
C VAL A 208 -1.48 -3.36 13.46
N LEU A 209 -1.88 -3.41 14.72
CA LEU A 209 -2.12 -4.67 15.42
C LEU A 209 -3.58 -5.06 15.31
N LYS A 210 -3.87 -6.16 14.59
CA LYS A 210 -5.23 -6.70 14.51
C LYS A 210 -5.47 -7.67 15.66
N VAL A 211 -6.09 -7.16 16.71
CA VAL A 211 -6.41 -7.89 17.94
C VAL A 211 -7.92 -8.01 18.17
N SER A 212 -8.35 -9.05 18.88
CA SER A 212 -9.75 -9.31 19.22
C SER A 212 -10.24 -8.52 20.43
N ASP A 213 -9.32 -8.10 21.30
CA ASP A 213 -9.63 -7.53 22.60
C ASP A 213 -8.49 -6.63 23.10
N TYR A 214 -8.81 -5.79 24.08
CA TYR A 214 -7.88 -4.82 24.66
C TYR A 214 -6.68 -5.47 25.36
N ARG A 215 -6.86 -6.62 26.01
CA ARG A 215 -5.76 -7.32 26.69
C ARG A 215 -4.73 -7.81 25.67
N SER A 216 -5.20 -8.33 24.54
CA SER A 216 -4.35 -8.69 23.41
C SER A 216 -3.61 -7.49 22.83
N ALA A 217 -4.21 -6.30 22.81
CA ALA A 217 -3.54 -5.06 22.41
C ALA A 217 -2.35 -4.75 23.33
N LEU A 218 -2.56 -4.73 24.65
CA LEU A 218 -1.54 -4.43 25.66
C LEU A 218 -0.38 -5.45 25.69
N ILE A 219 -0.62 -6.69 25.28
CA ILE A 219 0.42 -7.72 25.27
C ILE A 219 1.28 -7.62 24.00
N GLN A 220 0.71 -7.16 22.89
CA GLN A 220 1.37 -7.16 21.58
C GLN A 220 1.99 -5.81 21.21
N GLY A 221 1.54 -4.71 21.83
CA GLY A 221 1.98 -3.33 21.57
C GLY A 221 2.53 -2.65 22.80
#